data_AF-A0A5J4P9X8-F1
#
_entry.id   AF-A0A5J4P9X8-F1
#
_cell.length_a   1.000
_cell.length_b   1.000
_cell.length_c   1.000
_cell.angle_alpha   90.00
_cell.angle_beta   90.00
_cell.angle_gamma   90.00
#
_symmetry.space_group_name_H-M   'P 1'
#
loop_
_entity.id
_entity.type
_entity.pdbx_description
1 polymer ?
#
loop_
_entity_poly.entity_id
_entity_poly.type
_entity_poly.pdbx_seq_one_letter_code
_entity_poly.pdbx_strand_id
1 'polypeptide(L)'
;ISQLFGDRQMVSNATGCSSIYSGSIPSTPYTKNEKGEGPAWANSLFEDFCEYGLGMQLANEKLRERIVKLMNEAIADGQTPADYKEVFSAWIENKDDATKSKELAEKIVPMVEVMKDKCDICKGIYELKQYLVKRSQWIIGGDGASYDIGYGGLDHVIASGKDVNILVLDTEVYSNTGGQSSKATPVGAIAKFAASGKRIRK
;
A
#
# COMPACT_ATOMS: atom_id res chain seq x y z
N ILE A 1 2.77 6.12 11.68
CA ILE A 1 1.99 5.63 10.51
C ILE A 1 1.41 4.24 10.77
N SER A 2 2.25 3.24 11.05
CA SER A 2 1.78 1.87 11.34
C SER A 2 0.81 1.78 12.52
N GLN A 3 0.92 2.65 13.53
CA GLN A 3 -0.06 2.73 14.62
C GLN A 3 -1.49 3.13 14.17
N LEU A 4 -1.63 3.78 13.02
CA LEU A 4 -2.93 4.25 12.49
C LEU A 4 -3.46 3.33 11.38
N PHE A 5 -2.58 2.73 10.58
CA PHE A 5 -2.95 2.00 9.37
C PHE A 5 -2.33 0.60 9.26
N GLY A 6 -1.50 0.19 10.22
CA GLY A 6 -0.59 -0.96 10.10
C GLY A 6 -1.28 -2.30 9.90
N ASP A 7 -2.52 -2.45 10.38
CA ASP A 7 -3.35 -3.64 10.18
C ASP A 7 -3.77 -3.85 8.70
N ARG A 8 -3.76 -2.77 7.90
CA ARG A 8 -4.15 -2.77 6.48
C ARG A 8 -3.14 -2.08 5.56
N GLN A 9 -1.93 -1.82 6.05
CA GLN A 9 -0.89 -1.09 5.34
C GLN A 9 -0.17 -1.96 4.31
N MET A 10 0.03 -1.42 3.12
CA MET A 10 0.97 -1.92 2.11
C MET A 10 2.03 -0.85 1.85
N VAL A 11 3.29 -1.23 1.77
CA VAL A 11 4.42 -0.31 1.62
C VAL A 11 5.24 -0.69 0.39
N SER A 12 5.32 0.24 -0.56
CA SER A 12 6.40 0.32 -1.54
C SER A 12 7.46 1.28 -1.01
N ASN A 13 8.70 0.81 -0.83
CA ASN A 13 9.78 1.61 -0.27
C ASN A 13 10.89 1.81 -1.31
N ALA A 14 11.30 3.05 -1.55
CA ALA A 14 12.47 3.37 -2.36
C ALA A 14 13.76 2.87 -1.70
N THR A 15 14.76 2.54 -2.50
CA THR A 15 16.10 2.26 -1.99
C THR A 15 16.71 3.51 -1.34
N GLY A 16 17.23 3.38 -0.13
CA GLY A 16 17.79 4.48 0.65
C GLY A 16 17.84 4.14 2.14
N CYS A 17 18.05 5.12 3.03
CA CYS A 17 18.10 4.84 4.47
C CYS A 17 16.87 4.07 4.95
N SER A 18 15.68 4.42 4.45
CA SER A 18 14.43 3.77 4.81
C SER A 18 14.36 2.30 4.43
N SER A 19 14.90 1.90 3.28
CA SER A 19 14.98 0.47 2.97
C SER A 19 16.07 -0.24 3.78
N ILE A 20 17.19 0.43 4.06
CA ILE A 20 18.27 -0.15 4.86
C ILE A 20 17.80 -0.45 6.29
N TYR A 21 17.23 0.52 7.01
CA TYR A 21 16.78 0.25 8.37
C TYR A 21 15.51 -0.61 8.43
N SER A 22 14.75 -0.74 7.34
CA SER A 22 13.51 -1.54 7.29
C SER A 22 13.66 -2.96 6.73
N GLY A 23 14.74 -3.26 6.01
CA GLY A 23 14.83 -4.46 5.17
C GLY A 23 16.22 -5.11 5.12
N SER A 24 17.12 -4.79 6.06
CA SER A 24 18.47 -5.37 6.10
C SER A 24 18.48 -6.72 6.82
N ILE A 25 18.45 -7.79 6.03
CA ILE A 25 18.48 -9.17 6.51
C ILE A 25 19.66 -9.39 7.47
N PRO A 26 19.48 -10.07 8.62
CA PRO A 26 18.26 -10.80 9.02
C PRO A 26 17.23 -9.99 9.82
N SER A 27 17.46 -8.69 10.07
CA SER A 27 16.61 -7.88 10.95
C SER A 27 15.59 -7.07 10.15
N THR A 28 14.30 -7.32 10.40
CA THR A 28 13.20 -6.54 9.79
C THR A 28 12.33 -5.96 10.92
N PRO A 29 12.23 -4.62 11.07
CA PRO A 29 11.56 -3.99 12.21
C PRO A 29 10.04 -3.90 12.07
N TYR A 30 9.49 -4.09 10.88
CA TYR A 30 8.04 -4.20 10.72
C TYR A 30 7.54 -5.46 11.43
N THR A 31 6.49 -5.31 12.22
CA THR A 31 5.93 -6.40 13.02
C THR A 31 4.41 -6.47 12.87
N LYS A 32 3.82 -7.52 13.44
CA LYS A 32 2.40 -7.80 13.44
C LYS A 32 1.77 -7.39 14.78
N ASN A 33 0.48 -7.06 14.75
CA ASN A 33 -0.36 -6.97 15.93
C ASN A 33 -0.72 -8.37 16.47
N GLU A 34 -1.49 -8.44 17.56
CA GLU A 34 -1.95 -9.68 18.18
C GLU A 34 -2.83 -10.56 17.26
N LYS A 35 -3.49 -9.95 16.26
CA LYS A 35 -4.27 -10.66 15.23
C LYS A 35 -3.40 -11.21 14.09
N GLY A 36 -2.07 -11.00 14.14
CA GLY A 36 -1.15 -11.42 13.08
C GLY A 36 -1.15 -10.49 11.85
N GLU A 37 -1.77 -9.31 11.95
CA GLU A 37 -1.86 -8.33 10.88
C GLU A 37 -0.74 -7.30 11.01
N GLY A 38 -0.14 -6.88 9.91
CA GLY A 38 0.91 -5.87 9.92
C GLY A 38 1.22 -5.36 8.51
N PRO A 39 2.11 -4.35 8.39
CA PRO A 39 2.47 -3.79 7.10
C PRO A 39 3.10 -4.84 6.19
N ALA A 40 2.54 -5.02 4.99
CA ALA A 40 3.21 -5.74 3.92
C ALA A 40 4.24 -4.81 3.27
N TRP A 41 5.53 -5.10 3.42
CA TRP A 41 6.62 -4.23 2.97
C TRP A 41 7.39 -4.85 1.80
N ALA A 42 7.69 -4.03 0.81
CA ALA A 42 8.55 -4.39 -0.30
C ALA A 42 9.39 -3.20 -0.76
N ASN A 43 10.62 -3.48 -1.19
CA ASN A 43 11.52 -2.55 -1.86
C ASN A 43 11.82 -3.14 -3.24
N SER A 44 11.46 -2.40 -4.30
CA SER A 44 11.84 -2.74 -5.68
C SER A 44 13.22 -2.15 -5.97
N LEU A 45 13.29 -0.96 -6.58
CA LEU A 45 14.52 -0.25 -6.87
C LEU A 45 14.52 1.17 -6.27
N PHE A 46 15.55 1.94 -6.62
CA PHE A 46 15.69 3.32 -6.15
C PHE A 46 14.75 4.25 -6.93
N GLU A 47 14.63 4.00 -8.22
CA GLU A 47 14.00 4.83 -9.24
C GLU A 47 12.50 4.55 -9.45
N ASP A 48 12.03 3.32 -9.18
CA ASP A 48 10.70 2.84 -9.59
C ASP A 48 9.67 2.74 -8.45
N PHE A 49 10.03 3.23 -7.26
CA PHE A 49 9.26 3.00 -6.03
C PHE A 49 7.82 3.53 -6.11
N CYS A 50 7.60 4.61 -6.88
CA CYS A 50 6.27 5.17 -7.08
C CYS A 50 5.44 4.26 -7.98
N GLU A 51 5.97 3.88 -9.14
CA GLU A 51 5.35 3.03 -10.14
C GLU A 51 5.08 1.63 -9.57
N TYR A 52 6.00 1.11 -8.77
CA TYR A 52 5.83 -0.15 -8.05
C TYR A 52 4.65 -0.09 -7.09
N GLY A 53 4.55 0.98 -6.29
CA GLY A 53 3.42 1.20 -5.39
C GLY A 53 2.10 1.43 -6.12
N LEU A 54 2.11 2.10 -7.28
CA LEU A 54 0.94 2.21 -8.14
C LEU A 54 0.50 0.84 -8.66
N GLY A 55 1.44 0.00 -9.09
CA GLY A 55 1.16 -1.38 -9.50
C GLY A 55 0.49 -2.20 -8.39
N MET A 56 0.95 -2.07 -7.14
CA MET A 56 0.31 -2.69 -5.98
C MET A 56 -1.13 -2.22 -5.79
N GLN A 57 -1.39 -0.91 -5.93
CA GLN A 57 -2.74 -0.35 -5.81
C GLN A 57 -3.67 -0.83 -6.94
N LEU A 58 -3.19 -0.85 -8.19
CA LEU A 58 -3.96 -1.37 -9.32
C LEU A 58 -4.31 -2.85 -9.14
N ALA A 59 -3.37 -3.66 -8.64
CA ALA A 59 -3.63 -5.07 -8.32
C ALA A 59 -4.70 -5.20 -7.23
N ASN A 60 -4.63 -4.40 -6.17
CA ASN A 60 -5.64 -4.36 -5.11
C ASN A 60 -7.03 -3.97 -5.67
N GLU A 61 -7.13 -2.96 -6.52
CA GLU A 61 -8.38 -2.59 -7.20
C GLU A 61 -8.95 -3.76 -8.00
N LYS A 62 -8.13 -4.44 -8.81
CA LYS A 62 -8.58 -5.59 -9.62
C LYS A 62 -9.04 -6.78 -8.79
N LEU A 63 -8.38 -7.06 -7.68
CA LEU A 63 -8.78 -8.15 -6.79
C LEU A 63 -10.09 -7.82 -6.06
N ARG A 64 -10.31 -6.55 -5.69
CA ARG A 64 -11.58 -6.10 -5.12
C ARG A 64 -12.71 -6.09 -6.15
N GLU A 65 -12.45 -5.69 -7.40
CA GLU A 65 -13.42 -5.81 -8.51
C GLU A 65 -13.86 -7.27 -8.71
N ARG A 66 -12.93 -8.23 -8.59
CA ARG A 66 -13.23 -9.66 -8.66
C ARG A 66 -14.16 -10.10 -7.52
N ILE A 67 -13.95 -9.61 -6.30
CA ILE A 67 -14.86 -9.87 -5.17
C ILE A 67 -16.26 -9.30 -5.46
N VAL A 68 -16.35 -8.06 -5.95
CA VAL A 68 -17.64 -7.44 -6.32
C VAL A 68 -18.38 -8.28 -7.36
N LYS A 69 -17.67 -8.78 -8.38
CA LYS A 69 -18.25 -9.66 -9.40
C LYS A 69 -18.85 -10.93 -8.76
N LEU A 70 -18.06 -11.63 -7.93
CA LEU A 70 -18.48 -12.84 -7.24
C LEU A 70 -19.68 -12.61 -6.32
N MET A 71 -19.68 -11.51 -5.57
CA MET A 71 -20.79 -11.14 -4.69
C MET A 71 -22.06 -10.83 -5.48
N ASN A 72 -21.97 -10.11 -6.60
CA ASN A 72 -23.13 -9.85 -7.47
C ASN A 72 -23.69 -11.13 -8.08
N GLU A 73 -22.83 -12.07 -8.50
CA GLU A 73 -23.27 -13.39 -8.98
C GLU A 73 -24.03 -14.16 -7.89
N ALA A 74 -23.53 -14.16 -6.65
CA ALA A 74 -24.24 -14.77 -5.52
C ALA A 74 -25.57 -14.07 -5.21
N ILE A 75 -25.63 -12.73 -5.27
CA ILE A 75 -26.86 -11.97 -5.03
C ILE A 75 -27.94 -12.31 -6.08
N ALA A 76 -27.54 -12.49 -7.33
CA ALA A 76 -28.43 -12.83 -8.44
C ALA A 76 -28.94 -14.28 -8.37
N ASP A 77 -28.19 -15.20 -7.74
CA ASP A 77 -28.62 -16.59 -7.56
C ASP A 77 -29.80 -16.69 -6.58
N GLY A 78 -30.90 -17.30 -7.02
CA GLY A 78 -32.10 -17.53 -6.22
C GLY A 78 -31.89 -18.49 -5.03
N GLN A 79 -30.82 -19.29 -5.04
CA GLN A 79 -30.49 -20.24 -3.97
C GLN A 79 -29.64 -19.63 -2.85
N THR A 80 -29.07 -18.45 -3.05
CA THR A 80 -28.27 -17.79 -2.02
C THR A 80 -29.17 -17.33 -0.86
N PRO A 81 -28.86 -17.72 0.40
CA PRO A 81 -29.61 -17.28 1.57
C PRO A 81 -29.67 -15.75 1.71
N ALA A 82 -30.77 -15.22 2.26
CA ALA A 82 -31.03 -13.78 2.32
C ALA A 82 -29.99 -13.00 3.14
N ASP A 83 -29.48 -13.59 4.22
CA ASP A 83 -28.42 -13.05 5.07
C ASP A 83 -27.09 -12.87 4.30
N TYR A 84 -26.73 -13.81 3.41
CA TYR A 84 -25.57 -13.67 2.54
C TYR A 84 -25.75 -12.50 1.56
N LYS A 85 -26.94 -12.40 0.95
CA LYS A 85 -27.25 -11.31 -0.01
C LYS A 85 -27.16 -9.94 0.66
N GLU A 86 -27.69 -9.81 1.87
CA GLU A 86 -27.67 -8.56 2.64
C GLU A 86 -26.23 -8.13 2.95
N VAL A 87 -25.42 -9.04 3.50
CA VAL A 87 -24.04 -8.72 3.89
C VAL A 87 -23.16 -8.42 2.66
N PHE A 88 -23.34 -9.16 1.56
CA PHE A 88 -22.61 -8.91 0.32
C PHE A 88 -22.98 -7.55 -0.29
N SER A 89 -24.27 -7.21 -0.32
CA SER A 89 -24.72 -5.90 -0.81
C SER A 89 -24.16 -4.77 0.05
N ALA A 90 -24.22 -4.91 1.38
CA ALA A 90 -23.65 -3.95 2.32
C ALA A 90 -22.14 -3.77 2.12
N TRP A 91 -21.40 -4.84 1.84
CA TRP A 91 -19.96 -4.73 1.56
C TRP A 91 -19.69 -4.02 0.24
N ILE A 92 -20.43 -4.32 -0.83
CA ILE A 92 -20.27 -3.65 -2.13
C ILE A 92 -20.47 -2.13 -1.96
N GLU A 93 -21.51 -1.71 -1.24
CA GLU A 93 -21.82 -0.29 -1.00
C GLU A 93 -20.77 0.43 -0.15
N ASN A 94 -20.11 -0.29 0.77
CA ASN A 94 -19.20 0.28 1.76
C ASN A 94 -17.74 -0.16 1.56
N LYS A 95 -17.40 -0.75 0.41
CA LYS A 95 -16.06 -1.30 0.16
C LYS A 95 -14.95 -0.25 0.27
N ASP A 96 -15.24 1.02 0.01
CA ASP A 96 -14.21 2.07 0.03
C ASP A 96 -14.10 2.79 1.38
N ASP A 97 -14.88 2.37 2.38
CA ASP A 97 -14.78 2.78 3.78
C ASP A 97 -13.94 1.76 4.56
N ALA A 98 -12.85 2.22 5.18
CA ALA A 98 -11.92 1.34 5.88
C ALA A 98 -12.53 0.70 7.14
N THR A 99 -13.34 1.43 7.88
CA THR A 99 -13.97 0.95 9.11
C THR A 99 -15.06 -0.06 8.77
N LYS A 100 -15.98 0.31 7.87
CA LYS A 100 -17.09 -0.56 7.48
C LYS A 100 -16.63 -1.81 6.74
N SER A 101 -15.65 -1.70 5.84
CA SER A 101 -15.12 -2.87 5.14
C SER A 101 -14.45 -3.86 6.11
N LYS A 102 -13.88 -3.38 7.22
CA LYS A 102 -13.33 -4.22 8.29
C LYS A 102 -14.42 -4.92 9.08
N GLU A 103 -15.43 -4.18 9.54
CA GLU A 103 -16.59 -4.74 10.26
C GLU A 103 -17.32 -5.80 9.43
N LEU A 104 -17.48 -5.57 8.13
CA LEU A 104 -18.14 -6.50 7.21
C LEU A 104 -17.24 -7.70 6.90
N ALA A 105 -15.92 -7.53 6.80
CA ALA A 105 -15.00 -8.65 6.64
C ALA A 105 -15.07 -9.64 7.81
N GLU A 106 -15.19 -9.13 9.05
CA GLU A 106 -15.35 -9.98 10.24
C GLU A 106 -16.62 -10.85 10.20
N LYS A 107 -17.66 -10.42 9.46
CA LYS A 107 -18.88 -11.20 9.20
C LYS A 107 -18.74 -12.14 8.00
N ILE A 108 -18.21 -11.63 6.89
CA ILE A 108 -18.14 -12.36 5.61
C ILE A 108 -17.19 -13.55 5.70
N VAL A 109 -16.03 -13.39 6.33
CA VAL A 109 -14.98 -14.43 6.31
C VAL A 109 -15.48 -15.75 6.92
N PRO A 110 -16.08 -15.77 8.12
CA PRO A 110 -16.67 -17.00 8.67
C PRO A 110 -17.77 -17.59 7.78
N MET A 111 -18.65 -16.75 7.20
CA MET A 111 -19.74 -17.21 6.33
C MET A 111 -19.23 -17.97 5.11
N VAL A 112 -18.29 -17.36 4.37
CA VAL A 112 -17.74 -17.99 3.16
C VAL A 112 -16.81 -19.16 3.47
N GLU A 113 -16.19 -19.19 4.65
CA GLU A 113 -15.34 -20.30 5.09
C GLU A 113 -16.12 -21.60 5.28
N VAL A 114 -17.31 -21.53 5.87
CA VAL A 114 -18.19 -22.70 6.07
C VAL A 114 -18.64 -23.31 4.73
N MET A 115 -18.79 -22.46 3.71
CA MET A 115 -19.34 -22.85 2.41
C MET A 115 -18.30 -23.05 1.30
N LYS A 116 -17.00 -22.80 1.57
CA LYS A 116 -15.93 -22.82 0.56
C LYS A 116 -15.79 -24.15 -0.19
N ASP A 117 -16.17 -25.27 0.44
CA ASP A 117 -16.07 -26.61 -0.17
C ASP A 117 -17.33 -27.02 -0.95
N LYS A 118 -18.40 -26.21 -0.88
CA LYS A 118 -19.71 -26.50 -1.48
C LYS A 118 -20.19 -25.42 -2.46
N CYS A 119 -19.55 -24.25 -2.46
CA CYS A 119 -19.92 -23.12 -3.28
C CYS A 119 -18.64 -22.49 -3.86
N ASP A 120 -18.49 -22.55 -5.18
CA ASP A 120 -17.31 -22.00 -5.89
C ASP A 120 -17.19 -20.48 -5.70
N ILE A 121 -18.32 -19.77 -5.59
CA ILE A 121 -18.33 -18.34 -5.30
C ILE A 121 -17.78 -18.07 -3.90
N CYS A 122 -18.24 -18.81 -2.89
CA CYS A 122 -17.74 -18.70 -1.52
C CYS A 122 -16.25 -19.03 -1.44
N LYS A 123 -15.81 -20.07 -2.18
CA LYS A 123 -14.39 -20.41 -2.30
C LYS A 123 -13.58 -19.26 -2.86
N GLY A 124 -14.03 -18.67 -3.97
CA GLY A 124 -13.36 -17.54 -4.61
C GLY A 124 -13.28 -16.30 -3.70
N ILE A 125 -14.34 -16.00 -2.95
CA ILE A 125 -14.32 -14.91 -1.96
C ILE A 125 -13.37 -15.23 -0.80
N TYR A 126 -13.37 -16.48 -0.31
CA TYR A 126 -12.49 -16.90 0.79
C TYR A 126 -11.00 -16.85 0.41
N GLU A 127 -10.63 -17.24 -0.81
CA GLU A 127 -9.25 -17.12 -1.32
C GLU A 127 -8.77 -15.67 -1.44
N LEU A 128 -9.71 -14.74 -1.57
CA LEU A 128 -9.46 -13.29 -1.67
C LEU A 128 -9.76 -12.54 -0.37
N LYS A 129 -9.99 -13.23 0.77
CA LYS A 129 -10.45 -12.62 2.03
C LYS A 129 -9.60 -11.46 2.52
N GLN A 130 -8.29 -11.49 2.26
CA GLN A 130 -7.36 -10.42 2.58
C GLN A 130 -7.66 -9.10 1.84
N TYR A 131 -8.46 -9.12 0.78
CA TYR A 131 -8.89 -7.92 0.03
C TYR A 131 -10.29 -7.43 0.41
N LEU A 132 -10.96 -8.05 1.40
CA LEU A 132 -12.23 -7.54 1.91
C LEU A 132 -12.04 -6.20 2.62
N VAL A 133 -11.01 -6.09 3.45
CA VAL A 133 -10.64 -4.85 4.17
C VAL A 133 -9.96 -3.87 3.22
N LYS A 134 -10.36 -2.58 3.21
CA LYS A 134 -9.71 -1.55 2.39
C LYS A 134 -8.24 -1.39 2.77
N ARG A 135 -7.35 -1.71 1.83
CA ARG A 135 -5.90 -1.51 1.99
C ARG A 135 -5.52 -0.02 1.98
N SER A 136 -4.46 0.31 2.70
CA SER A 136 -3.82 1.63 2.67
C SER A 136 -2.48 1.49 1.95
N GLN A 137 -2.42 1.91 0.68
CA GLN A 137 -1.16 1.88 -0.08
C GLN A 137 -0.29 3.08 0.32
N TRP A 138 0.93 2.80 0.76
CA TRP A 138 1.95 3.78 1.11
C TRP A 138 3.17 3.62 0.21
N ILE A 139 3.67 4.75 -0.29
CA ILE A 139 4.87 4.87 -1.09
C ILE A 139 5.85 5.71 -0.27
N ILE A 140 6.95 5.12 0.18
CA ILE A 140 7.90 5.75 1.10
C ILE A 140 9.26 5.90 0.42
N GLY A 141 9.79 7.12 0.37
CA GLY A 141 11.08 7.41 -0.24
C GLY A 141 11.80 8.53 0.48
N GLY A 142 13.13 8.59 0.32
CA GLY A 142 13.91 9.76 0.74
C GLY A 142 13.83 10.90 -0.28
N ASP A 143 14.43 12.04 0.04
CA ASP A 143 14.49 13.17 -0.89
C ASP A 143 15.27 12.84 -2.18
N GLY A 144 16.35 12.07 -2.10
CA GLY A 144 17.08 11.66 -3.30
C GLY A 144 16.28 10.81 -4.28
N ALA A 145 15.42 9.92 -3.77
CA ALA A 145 14.50 9.18 -4.63
C ALA A 145 13.45 10.13 -5.25
N SER A 146 12.87 10.99 -4.42
CA SER A 146 11.65 11.72 -4.75
C SER A 146 11.90 12.98 -5.58
N TYR A 147 12.98 13.70 -5.32
CA TYR A 147 13.30 14.94 -6.03
C TYR A 147 14.25 14.70 -7.20
N ASP A 148 15.00 13.60 -7.24
CA ASP A 148 15.93 13.29 -8.31
C ASP A 148 15.51 12.11 -9.18
N ILE A 149 15.98 10.90 -8.86
CA ILE A 149 15.96 9.78 -9.81
C ILE A 149 14.54 9.27 -10.12
N GLY A 150 13.65 9.28 -9.12
CA GLY A 150 12.27 8.81 -9.23
C GLY A 150 11.25 9.92 -9.39
N TYR A 151 11.67 11.18 -9.60
CA TYR A 151 10.74 12.31 -9.69
C TYR A 151 9.74 12.16 -10.85
N GLY A 152 10.18 11.66 -12.01
CA GLY A 152 9.28 11.43 -13.14
C GLY A 152 8.19 10.39 -12.83
N GLY A 153 8.56 9.31 -12.13
CA GLY A 153 7.60 8.30 -11.66
C GLY A 153 6.65 8.85 -10.60
N LEU A 154 7.18 9.62 -9.65
CA LEU A 154 6.40 10.33 -8.63
C LEU A 154 5.34 11.25 -9.24
N ASP A 155 5.75 12.10 -10.18
CA ASP A 155 4.85 13.01 -10.90
C ASP A 155 3.72 12.25 -11.59
N HIS A 156 4.06 11.21 -12.35
CA HIS A 156 3.08 10.39 -13.05
C HIS A 156 2.08 9.70 -12.09
N VAL A 157 2.56 9.19 -10.95
CA VAL A 157 1.69 8.56 -9.95
C VAL A 157 0.73 9.56 -9.32
N ILE A 158 1.20 10.78 -9.00
CA ILE A 158 0.32 11.86 -8.50
C ILE A 158 -0.72 12.22 -9.58
N ALA A 159 -0.28 12.39 -10.82
CA ALA A 159 -1.13 12.73 -11.95
C ALA A 159 -2.19 11.66 -12.26
N SER A 160 -1.95 10.39 -11.89
CA SER A 160 -2.91 9.30 -12.09
C SER A 160 -4.20 9.44 -11.28
N GLY A 161 -4.20 10.24 -10.21
CA GLY A 161 -5.37 10.43 -9.33
C GLY A 161 -5.77 9.19 -8.52
N LYS A 162 -4.92 8.15 -8.46
CA LYS A 162 -5.18 6.92 -7.70
C LYS A 162 -5.07 7.13 -6.19
N ASP A 163 -5.82 6.34 -5.42
CA ASP A 163 -5.81 6.36 -3.95
C ASP A 163 -4.50 5.74 -3.40
N VAL A 164 -3.45 6.54 -3.36
CA VAL A 164 -2.14 6.21 -2.80
C VAL A 164 -1.67 7.30 -1.83
N ASN A 165 -0.87 6.92 -0.84
CA ASN A 165 -0.30 7.84 0.13
C ASN A 165 1.21 7.91 -0.11
N ILE A 166 1.77 9.10 -0.33
CA ILE A 166 3.20 9.27 -0.58
C ILE A 166 3.83 9.98 0.62
N LEU A 167 4.87 9.37 1.19
CA LEU A 167 5.66 9.93 2.27
C LEU A 167 7.09 10.13 1.81
N VAL A 168 7.48 11.39 1.69
CA VAL A 168 8.87 11.78 1.43
C VAL A 168 9.56 12.09 2.76
N LEU A 169 10.56 11.28 3.11
CA LEU A 169 11.44 11.48 4.25
C LEU A 169 12.57 12.42 3.82
N ASP A 170 12.31 13.72 3.89
CA ASP A 170 13.21 14.73 3.38
C ASP A 170 14.36 14.98 4.37
N THR A 171 15.52 14.41 4.06
CA THR A 171 16.75 14.62 4.83
C THR A 171 17.65 15.68 4.21
N GLU A 172 17.20 16.28 3.11
CA GLU A 172 17.89 17.32 2.35
C GLU A 172 19.25 16.89 1.76
N VAL A 173 19.59 15.60 1.78
CA VAL A 173 20.81 15.00 1.21
C VAL A 173 20.58 13.51 0.94
N TYR A 174 21.45 12.89 0.14
CA TYR A 174 21.48 11.43 0.02
C TYR A 174 22.16 10.84 1.26
N SER A 175 21.39 10.68 2.32
CA SER A 175 21.89 10.23 3.62
C SER A 175 22.63 8.90 3.55
N ASN A 176 22.02 7.88 2.90
CA ASN A 176 22.53 6.51 2.91
C ASN A 176 23.93 6.35 2.31
N THR A 177 24.18 7.05 1.20
CA THR A 177 25.43 6.94 0.43
C THR A 177 26.52 7.90 0.94
N GLY A 178 26.29 8.52 2.10
CA GLY A 178 27.27 9.36 2.78
C GLY A 178 27.19 10.84 2.44
N GLY A 179 25.99 11.37 2.26
CA GLY A 179 25.72 12.82 2.26
C GLY A 179 26.03 13.53 0.95
N GLN A 180 25.61 12.98 -0.19
CA GLN A 180 25.62 13.68 -1.48
C GLN A 180 24.52 14.75 -1.53
N SER A 181 24.80 15.86 -2.21
CA SER A 181 23.77 16.86 -2.51
C SER A 181 22.66 16.26 -3.37
N SER A 182 21.42 16.62 -3.05
CA SER A 182 20.20 16.34 -3.83
C SER A 182 19.62 17.64 -4.40
N LYS A 183 18.59 17.55 -5.25
CA LYS A 183 17.79 18.74 -5.56
C LYS A 183 17.10 19.33 -4.33
N ALA A 184 16.81 18.51 -3.31
CA ALA A 184 16.20 18.97 -2.05
C ALA A 184 17.17 19.67 -1.08
N THR A 185 18.49 19.62 -1.33
CA THR A 185 19.49 20.30 -0.51
C THR A 185 19.30 21.83 -0.55
N PRO A 186 19.26 22.56 0.58
CA PRO A 186 19.13 24.01 0.62
C PRO A 186 20.32 24.76 0.03
N VAL A 187 20.09 26.02 -0.33
CA VAL A 187 21.16 26.95 -0.70
C VAL A 187 22.13 27.13 0.48
N GLY A 188 23.43 27.13 0.20
CA GLY A 188 24.48 27.30 1.21
C GLY A 188 24.85 26.03 2.00
N ALA A 189 24.05 24.97 1.93
CA ALA A 189 24.37 23.70 2.61
C ALA A 189 25.60 23.02 1.97
N ILE A 190 26.52 22.54 2.82
CA ILE A 190 27.71 21.80 2.40
C ILE A 190 27.39 20.31 2.39
N ALA A 191 27.59 19.67 1.24
CA ALA A 191 27.41 18.23 1.03
C ALA A 191 28.43 17.74 -0.02
N LYS A 192 28.58 16.43 -0.21
CA LYS A 192 29.37 15.92 -1.35
C LYS A 192 28.75 16.42 -2.65
N PHE A 193 29.59 16.86 -3.59
CA PHE A 193 29.22 17.60 -4.81
C PHE A 193 28.69 19.02 -4.60
N ALA A 194 28.64 19.51 -3.36
CA ALA A 194 28.33 20.89 -2.99
C ALA A 194 29.31 21.41 -1.91
N ALA A 195 30.63 21.17 -2.11
CA ALA A 195 31.66 21.44 -1.10
C ALA A 195 31.78 22.92 -0.71
N SER A 196 31.43 23.84 -1.60
CA SER A 196 31.43 25.29 -1.35
C SER A 196 30.04 25.85 -1.02
N GLY A 197 29.13 24.98 -0.57
CA GLY A 197 27.71 25.28 -0.39
C GLY A 197 26.94 25.19 -1.70
N LYS A 198 25.76 24.56 -1.69
CA LYS A 198 24.90 24.48 -2.88
C LYS A 198 24.51 25.88 -3.35
N ARG A 199 24.65 26.15 -4.66
CA ARG A 199 24.38 27.47 -5.26
C ARG A 199 22.95 27.65 -5.75
N ILE A 200 22.20 26.55 -5.87
CA ILE A 200 20.83 26.53 -6.36
C ILE A 200 19.90 26.25 -5.18
N ARG A 201 18.74 26.92 -5.14
CA ARG A 201 17.73 26.70 -4.10
C ARG A 201 17.15 25.28 -4.15
N LYS A 202 16.46 24.91 -3.08
CA LYS A 202 15.55 23.77 -3.04
C LYS A 202 14.35 24.03 -3.94
#